data_AF-A0A523J713-F1
#
_entry.id   AF-A0A523J713-F1
#
_cell.length_a   1.000
_cell.length_b   1.000
_cell.length_c   1.000
_cell.angle_alpha   90.00
_cell.angle_beta   90.00
_cell.angle_gamma   90.00
#
_symmetry.space_group_name_H-M   'P 1'
#
loop_
_entity.id
_entity.type
_entity.pdbx_description
1 polymer ?
#
loop_
_entity_poly.entity_id
_entity_poly.type
_entity_poly.pdbx_seq_one_letter_code
_entity_poly.pdbx_strand_id
1 'polypeptide(L)'
;RARLYGTYIGQVQDYTIPTTEKFTLGGAKNLRGYPLEAIGVPYVADNGDKYIIGGQTATFTSIEIEHPLAREAGIKWVVFFDAGWAGDNVGNFHLHKDWGFGIRWFSPIGVLRFEYGMPIANKLPTESGQFHFDIGQLF
;
A
#
# COMPACT_ATOMS: atom_id res chain seq x y z
N ARG A 1 -11.42 11.04 -5.37
CA ARG A 1 -9.98 11.43 -5.23
C ARG A 1 -9.15 10.45 -6.05
N ALA A 2 -8.05 10.91 -6.64
CA ALA A 2 -7.06 10.02 -7.24
C ALA A 2 -5.66 10.39 -6.71
N ARG A 3 -4.79 9.40 -6.54
CA ARG A 3 -3.37 9.57 -6.20
C ARG A 3 -2.54 8.74 -7.18
N LEU A 4 -1.42 9.29 -7.61
CA LEU A 4 -0.43 8.62 -8.46
C LEU A 4 0.95 9.11 -8.05
N TYR A 5 1.89 8.18 -7.87
CA TYR A 5 3.30 8.53 -7.75
C TYR A 5 4.18 7.45 -8.38
N GLY A 6 5.36 7.89 -8.84
CA GLY A 6 6.46 7.04 -9.27
C GLY A 6 7.73 7.55 -8.60
N THR A 7 8.58 6.63 -8.15
CA THR A 7 9.84 6.93 -7.49
C THR A 7 10.93 6.00 -7.99
N TYR A 8 12.16 6.52 -8.04
CA TYR A 8 13.36 5.79 -8.43
C TYR A 8 14.53 6.27 -7.56
N ILE A 9 15.30 5.33 -7.02
CA ILE A 9 16.56 5.61 -6.35
C ILE A 9 17.71 5.01 -7.17
N GLY A 10 18.61 5.89 -7.60
CA GLY A 10 19.82 5.51 -8.34
C GLY A 10 20.99 5.27 -7.40
N GLN A 11 21.85 4.33 -7.77
CA GLN A 11 23.12 4.12 -7.10
C GLN A 11 24.15 5.14 -7.58
N VAL A 12 24.89 5.74 -6.64
CA VAL A 12 26.00 6.67 -6.93
C VAL A 12 27.30 5.99 -6.49
N GLN A 13 28.27 5.89 -7.42
CA GLN A 13 29.52 5.16 -7.21
C GLN A 13 29.29 3.67 -6.87
N ASP A 14 30.25 3.02 -6.20
CA ASP A 14 30.20 1.60 -5.82
C ASP A 14 29.47 1.35 -4.49
N TYR A 15 28.70 2.32 -3.99
CA TYR A 15 27.92 2.16 -2.76
C TYR A 15 26.61 1.44 -3.02
N THR A 16 26.44 0.24 -2.46
CA THR A 16 25.17 -0.48 -2.48
C THR A 16 24.09 0.28 -1.71
N ILE A 17 22.91 0.44 -2.32
CA ILE A 17 21.75 1.09 -1.69
C ILE A 17 21.28 0.25 -0.49
N PRO A 18 21.22 0.81 0.73
CA PRO A 18 20.70 0.12 1.91
C PRO A 18 19.24 -0.30 1.72
N THR A 19 18.86 -1.46 2.25
CA THR A 19 17.47 -1.96 2.16
C THR A 19 16.45 -1.02 2.80
N THR A 20 16.86 -0.26 3.83
CA THR A 20 16.03 0.76 4.49
C THR A 20 15.71 1.96 3.61
N GLU A 21 16.46 2.17 2.53
CA GLU A 21 16.23 3.26 1.55
C GLU A 21 15.45 2.77 0.33
N LYS A 22 15.29 1.46 0.17
CA LYS A 22 14.52 0.88 -0.93
C LYS A 22 13.02 1.03 -0.69
N PHE A 23 12.26 1.04 -1.77
CA PHE A 23 10.82 1.23 -1.73
C PHE A 23 10.08 -0.09 -1.58
N THR A 24 9.09 -0.11 -0.69
CA THR A 24 8.14 -1.20 -0.49
C THR A 24 6.72 -0.67 -0.66
N LEU A 25 5.79 -1.56 -1.01
CA LEU A 25 4.35 -1.28 -1.01
C LEU A 25 3.63 -2.36 -0.18
N GLY A 26 2.38 -2.07 0.19
CA GLY A 26 1.56 -2.84 1.11
C GLY A 26 1.30 -2.09 2.41
N GLY A 27 0.07 -2.21 2.95
CA GLY A 27 -0.37 -1.55 4.17
C GLY A 27 -1.34 -0.39 3.95
N ALA A 28 -1.73 0.30 5.03
CA ALA A 28 -2.85 1.24 5.06
C ALA A 28 -2.76 2.46 4.10
N LYS A 29 -1.56 2.82 3.64
CA LYS A 29 -1.30 4.07 2.91
C LYS A 29 -1.26 3.89 1.39
N ASN A 30 -0.84 2.73 0.94
CA ASN A 30 -0.82 2.31 -0.46
C ASN A 30 -1.63 1.02 -0.58
N LEU A 31 -1.21 0.01 -1.35
CA LEU A 31 -1.88 -1.29 -1.53
C LEU A 31 -2.52 -1.88 -0.25
N ARG A 32 -3.74 -1.45 0.06
CA ARG A 32 -4.44 -1.66 1.33
C ARG A 32 -4.89 -3.09 1.52
N GLY A 33 -5.03 -3.86 0.44
CA GLY A 33 -5.35 -5.28 0.50
C GLY A 33 -4.16 -6.18 0.85
N TYR A 34 -2.95 -5.63 0.93
CA TYR A 34 -1.72 -6.38 1.18
C TYR A 34 -1.14 -6.04 2.55
N PRO A 35 -0.45 -7.01 3.21
CA PRO A 35 0.24 -6.74 4.47
C PRO A 35 1.27 -5.61 4.32
N LEU A 36 1.60 -4.98 5.43
CA LEU A 36 2.60 -3.90 5.47
C LEU A 36 3.91 -4.35 4.81
N GLU A 37 4.38 -3.57 3.83
CA GLU A 37 5.65 -3.79 3.11
C GLU A 37 5.78 -5.16 2.38
N ALA A 38 4.66 -5.81 2.07
CA ALA A 38 4.66 -7.13 1.44
C ALA A 38 5.07 -7.14 -0.04
N ILE A 39 5.11 -6.00 -0.71
CA ILE A 39 5.39 -5.88 -2.15
C ILE A 39 6.74 -5.20 -2.37
N GLY A 40 7.64 -5.92 -3.04
CA GLY A 40 8.99 -5.47 -3.38
C GLY A 40 9.84 -6.62 -3.90
N VAL A 41 11.16 -6.44 -3.94
CA VAL A 41 12.09 -7.51 -4.34
C VAL A 41 12.18 -8.55 -3.21
N PRO A 42 11.93 -9.84 -3.50
CA PRO A 42 12.09 -10.89 -2.49
C PRO A 42 13.57 -11.25 -2.30
N TYR A 43 13.92 -11.57 -1.07
CA TYR A 43 15.20 -12.14 -0.66
C TYR A 43 14.95 -13.48 0.03
N VAL A 44 15.77 -14.48 -0.30
CA VAL A 44 15.74 -15.78 0.37
C VAL A 44 17.00 -15.85 1.24
N ALA A 45 16.81 -15.92 2.55
CA ALA A 45 17.92 -16.10 3.49
C ALA A 45 18.45 -17.54 3.44
N ASP A 46 19.66 -17.74 3.98
CA ASP A 46 20.35 -19.04 3.95
C ASP A 46 19.55 -20.16 4.66
N ASN A 47 18.68 -19.79 5.60
CA ASN A 47 17.78 -20.70 6.30
C ASN A 47 16.51 -21.05 5.49
N GLY A 48 16.34 -20.50 4.29
CA GLY A 48 15.18 -20.69 3.41
C GLY A 48 14.04 -19.70 3.63
N ASP A 49 14.14 -18.81 4.61
CA ASP A 49 13.10 -17.81 4.87
C ASP A 49 13.06 -16.74 3.78
N LYS A 50 11.84 -16.29 3.45
CA LYS A 50 11.61 -15.27 2.42
C LYS A 50 11.21 -13.96 3.07
N TYR A 51 11.92 -12.89 2.70
CA TYR A 51 11.65 -11.53 3.15
C TYR A 51 11.58 -10.58 1.97
N ILE A 52 10.97 -9.41 2.14
CA ILE A 52 10.97 -8.35 1.14
C ILE A 52 12.05 -7.35 1.53
N ILE A 53 12.97 -7.07 0.59
CA ILE A 53 14.08 -6.12 0.79
C ILE A 53 13.83 -4.77 0.10
N GLY A 54 12.66 -4.58 -0.50
CA GLY A 54 12.31 -3.39 -1.26
C GLY A 54 12.98 -3.32 -2.64
N GLY A 55 12.49 -2.43 -3.51
CA GLY A 55 13.03 -2.20 -4.85
C GLY A 55 13.52 -0.77 -5.05
N GLN A 56 14.39 -0.57 -6.05
CA GLN A 56 14.89 0.74 -6.45
C GLN A 56 13.81 1.61 -7.11
N THR A 57 12.81 0.99 -7.72
CA THR A 57 11.69 1.69 -8.35
C THR A 57 10.39 1.31 -7.65
N ALA A 58 9.50 2.27 -7.45
CA ALA A 58 8.11 1.98 -7.11
C ALA A 58 7.15 2.89 -7.86
N THR A 59 6.01 2.32 -8.22
CA THR A 59 4.89 3.04 -8.84
C THR A 59 3.61 2.68 -8.10
N PHE A 60 2.75 3.65 -7.85
CA PHE A 60 1.50 3.45 -7.14
C PHE A 60 0.42 4.37 -7.66
N THR A 61 -0.78 3.83 -7.79
CA THR A 61 -2.00 4.54 -8.16
C THR A 61 -3.13 4.13 -7.21
N SER A 62 -3.97 5.10 -6.84
CA SER A 62 -5.16 4.88 -6.02
C SER A 62 -6.31 5.72 -6.55
N ILE A 63 -7.48 5.10 -6.68
CA ILE A 63 -8.72 5.78 -7.02
C ILE A 63 -9.68 5.56 -5.86
N GLU A 64 -10.25 6.66 -5.34
CA GLU A 64 -11.18 6.63 -4.22
C GLU A 64 -12.46 7.39 -4.55
N ILE A 65 -13.59 6.81 -4.20
CA ILE A 65 -14.90 7.45 -4.20
C ILE A 65 -15.35 7.50 -2.75
N GLU A 66 -15.65 8.69 -2.24
CA GLU A 66 -16.21 8.87 -0.91
C GLU A 66 -17.49 9.70 -0.96
N HIS A 67 -18.43 9.41 -0.07
CA HIS A 67 -19.67 10.18 0.05
C HIS A 67 -20.11 10.24 1.52
N PRO A 68 -20.71 11.36 1.96
CA PRO A 68 -21.32 11.45 3.28
C PRO A 68 -22.38 10.36 3.49
N LEU A 69 -22.26 9.62 4.59
CA LEU A 69 -23.26 8.66 5.05
C LEU A 69 -24.20 9.33 6.07
N ALA A 70 -23.62 10.05 7.04
CA ALA A 70 -24.35 10.85 8.03
C ALA A 70 -23.60 12.17 8.25
N ARG A 71 -24.14 13.27 7.73
CA ARG A 71 -23.46 14.57 7.72
C ARG A 71 -23.34 15.15 9.12
N GLU A 72 -24.39 15.00 9.92
CA GLU A 72 -24.51 15.49 11.29
C GLU A 72 -23.52 14.80 12.22
N ALA A 73 -23.22 13.52 11.94
CA ALA A 73 -22.25 12.72 12.68
C ALA A 73 -20.83 12.80 12.11
N GLY A 74 -20.61 13.49 10.99
CA GLY A 74 -19.32 13.57 10.32
C GLY A 74 -18.85 12.23 9.75
N ILE A 75 -19.76 11.34 9.32
CA ILE A 75 -19.42 10.00 8.83
C ILE A 75 -19.50 9.97 7.30
N LYS A 76 -18.44 9.46 6.66
CA LYS A 76 -18.39 9.17 5.22
C LYS A 76 -18.10 7.69 4.99
N TRP A 77 -18.66 7.12 3.94
CA TRP A 77 -18.14 5.87 3.39
C TRP A 77 -17.13 6.16 2.29
N VAL A 78 -16.21 5.23 2.07
CA VAL A 78 -15.24 5.25 0.98
C VAL A 78 -15.18 3.88 0.31
N VAL A 79 -15.05 3.87 -1.00
CA VAL A 79 -14.66 2.70 -1.79
C VAL A 79 -13.40 3.07 -2.55
N PHE A 80 -12.45 2.15 -2.63
CA PHE A 80 -11.18 2.39 -3.26
C PHE A 80 -10.72 1.23 -4.13
N PHE A 81 -9.83 1.57 -5.06
CA PHE A 81 -9.07 0.63 -5.88
C PHE A 81 -7.62 1.11 -5.91
N ASP A 82 -6.69 0.21 -5.58
CA ASP A 82 -5.27 0.48 -5.55
C ASP A 82 -4.53 -0.41 -6.56
N ALA A 83 -3.48 0.14 -7.17
CA ALA A 83 -2.60 -0.59 -8.05
C ALA A 83 -1.16 -0.12 -7.86
N GLY A 84 -0.21 -1.05 -7.77
CA GLY A 84 1.19 -0.67 -7.59
C GLY A 84 2.18 -1.79 -7.83
N TRP A 85 3.43 -1.40 -7.96
CA TRP A 85 4.57 -2.29 -8.15
C TRP A 85 5.82 -1.65 -7.54
N ALA A 86 6.68 -2.48 -6.95
CA ALA A 86 8.00 -2.10 -6.49
C ALA A 86 9.02 -3.17 -6.91
N GLY A 87 10.16 -2.76 -7.48
CA GLY A 87 11.18 -3.66 -7.98
C GLY A 87 12.43 -2.96 -8.53
N ASP A 88 13.46 -3.75 -8.85
CA ASP A 88 14.75 -3.25 -9.37
C ASP A 88 14.80 -3.22 -10.90
N ASN A 89 14.02 -4.08 -11.57
CA ASN A 89 14.05 -4.21 -13.03
C ASN A 89 12.62 -4.20 -13.60
N VAL A 90 12.36 -3.25 -14.50
CA VAL A 90 11.06 -3.12 -15.19
C VAL A 90 10.73 -4.36 -16.04
N GLY A 91 11.73 -5.14 -16.46
CA GLY A 91 11.53 -6.42 -17.13
C GLY A 91 10.79 -7.47 -16.29
N ASN A 92 10.82 -7.35 -14.95
CA ASN A 92 10.08 -8.21 -14.00
C ASN A 92 8.91 -7.43 -13.37
N PHE A 93 8.22 -6.62 -14.17
CA PHE A 93 7.08 -5.85 -13.70
C PHE A 93 5.90 -6.76 -13.34
N HIS A 94 5.49 -6.71 -12.07
CA HIS A 94 4.35 -7.46 -11.55
C HIS A 94 3.39 -6.52 -10.82
N LEU A 95 2.33 -6.10 -11.51
CA LEU A 95 1.33 -5.18 -10.95
C LEU A 95 0.47 -5.87 -9.89
N HIS A 96 0.52 -5.35 -8.66
CA HIS A 96 -0.35 -5.76 -7.56
C HIS A 96 -1.56 -4.83 -7.52
N LYS A 97 -2.73 -5.39 -7.19
CA LYS A 97 -4.01 -4.67 -7.26
C LYS A 97 -4.92 -5.13 -6.14
N ASP A 98 -5.58 -4.18 -5.52
CA ASP A 98 -6.63 -4.45 -4.55
C ASP A 98 -7.81 -3.49 -4.74
N TRP A 99 -8.89 -3.84 -4.08
CA TRP A 99 -10.02 -2.94 -3.87
C TRP A 99 -10.52 -3.09 -2.45
N GLY A 100 -11.27 -2.10 -1.99
CA GLY A 100 -11.83 -2.18 -0.67
C GLY A 100 -12.83 -1.10 -0.38
N PHE A 101 -13.30 -1.11 0.86
CA PHE A 101 -14.28 -0.17 1.37
C PHE A 101 -13.87 0.27 2.77
N GLY A 102 -14.45 1.38 3.22
CA GLY A 102 -14.20 1.85 4.57
C GLY A 102 -15.16 2.93 5.03
N ILE A 103 -15.00 3.28 6.29
CA ILE A 103 -15.70 4.37 6.96
C ILE A 103 -14.67 5.38 7.45
N ARG A 104 -14.93 6.66 7.20
CA ARG A 104 -14.15 7.78 7.73
C ARG A 104 -15.05 8.58 8.65
N TRP A 105 -14.65 8.71 9.91
CA TRP A 105 -15.42 9.43 10.92
C TRP A 105 -14.64 10.64 11.43
N PHE A 106 -15.18 11.83 11.14
CA PHE A 106 -14.69 13.11 11.62
C PHE A 106 -15.23 13.34 13.03
N SER A 107 -14.62 12.66 14.00
CA SER A 107 -15.02 12.69 15.41
C SER A 107 -14.43 13.92 16.13
N PRO A 108 -14.93 14.27 17.34
CA PRO A 108 -14.37 15.36 18.15
C PRO A 108 -12.88 15.21 18.51
N ILE A 109 -12.35 13.98 18.48
CA ILE A 109 -10.94 13.68 18.83
C ILE A 109 -10.03 13.56 17.60
N GLY A 110 -10.58 13.69 16.38
CA GLY A 110 -9.83 13.57 15.13
C GLY A 110 -10.53 12.71 14.09
N VAL A 111 -9.86 12.53 12.95
CA VAL A 111 -10.35 11.68 11.86
C VAL A 111 -9.97 10.24 12.14
N LEU A 112 -10.99 9.39 12.26
CA LEU A 112 -10.86 7.94 12.40
C LEU A 112 -11.09 7.29 11.04
N ARG A 113 -10.22 6.35 10.65
CA ARG A 113 -10.33 5.61 9.40
C ARG A 113 -10.43 4.12 9.70
N PHE A 114 -11.44 3.47 9.14
CA PHE A 114 -11.65 2.04 9.21
C PHE A 114 -11.76 1.54 7.77
N GLU A 115 -10.72 0.90 7.25
CA GLU A 115 -10.65 0.52 5.84
C GLU A 115 -10.32 -0.97 5.73
N TYR A 116 -11.06 -1.69 4.90
CA TYR A 116 -10.84 -3.12 4.61
C TYR A 116 -10.52 -3.29 3.13
N GLY A 117 -9.32 -3.81 2.84
CA GLY A 117 -8.84 -4.05 1.48
C GLY A 117 -8.74 -5.53 1.15
N MET A 118 -9.05 -5.89 -0.10
CA MET A 118 -8.97 -7.25 -0.62
C MET A 118 -8.13 -7.31 -1.90
N PRO A 119 -7.09 -8.15 -1.93
CA PRO A 119 -6.25 -8.31 -3.11
C PRO A 119 -7.00 -9.03 -4.23
N ILE A 120 -6.87 -8.52 -5.46
CA ILE A 120 -7.59 -9.01 -6.65
C ILE A 120 -6.80 -10.10 -7.38
N ALA A 121 -5.48 -9.91 -7.51
CA ALA A 121 -4.59 -10.78 -8.28
C ALA A 121 -3.23 -10.89 -7.59
N ASN A 122 -2.42 -11.87 -7.98
CA ASN A 122 -1.11 -12.14 -7.39
C ASN A 122 -1.18 -12.36 -5.88
N LYS A 123 -2.07 -13.27 -5.48
CA LYS A 123 -2.29 -13.56 -4.08
C LYS A 123 -1.03 -14.17 -3.47
N LEU A 124 -0.44 -13.53 -2.46
CA LEU A 124 0.50 -14.21 -1.58
C LEU A 124 -0.22 -15.42 -0.92
N PRO A 125 0.52 -16.48 -0.55
CA PRO A 125 -0.06 -17.73 -0.05
C PRO A 125 -0.97 -17.60 1.19
N THR A 126 -0.96 -16.44 1.86
CA THR A 126 -1.63 -16.14 3.13
C THR A 126 -2.75 -15.08 3.02
N GLU A 127 -3.18 -14.68 1.82
CA GLU A 127 -4.00 -13.48 1.64
C GLU A 127 -5.50 -13.64 1.95
N SER A 128 -5.83 -13.43 3.21
CA SER A 128 -7.10 -12.81 3.62
C SER A 128 -7.00 -11.29 3.46
N GLY A 129 -8.14 -10.62 3.22
CA GLY A 129 -8.18 -9.16 3.14
C GLY A 129 -7.69 -8.51 4.45
N GLN A 130 -7.11 -7.32 4.33
CA GLN A 130 -6.46 -6.60 5.43
C GLN A 130 -7.40 -5.54 5.98
N PHE A 131 -7.47 -5.45 7.30
CA PHE A 131 -8.16 -4.39 8.01
C PHE A 131 -7.16 -3.37 8.53
N HIS A 132 -7.43 -2.09 8.26
CA HIS A 132 -6.61 -0.97 8.70
C HIS A 132 -7.44 -0.03 9.58
N PHE A 133 -6.81 0.40 10.67
CA PHE A 133 -7.32 1.42 11.57
C PHE A 133 -6.29 2.53 11.73
N ASP A 134 -6.73 3.79 11.64
CA ASP A 134 -5.87 4.95 11.78
C ASP A 134 -6.61 6.09 12.51
N ILE A 135 -5.87 6.83 13.34
CA ILE A 135 -6.32 8.01 14.08
C ILE A 135 -5.36 9.15 13.76
N GLY A 136 -5.82 10.19 13.06
CA GLY A 136 -4.96 11.35 12.83
C GLY A 136 -5.22 12.11 11.54
N GLN A 137 -4.25 12.93 11.15
CA GLN A 137 -4.39 13.84 10.02
C GLN A 137 -4.39 13.09 8.68
N LEU A 138 -5.28 13.49 7.78
CA LEU A 138 -5.38 12.97 6.42
C LEU A 138 -4.08 13.26 5.63
N PHE A 139 -3.36 12.22 5.21
CA PHE A 139 -2.18 12.30 4.33
C PHE A 139 -2.56 12.54 2.86
#